data_AF-A0A6A6BLN9-F1
#
_entry.id   AF-A0A6A6BLN9-F1
#
_cell.length_a   1.000
_cell.length_b   1.000
_cell.length_c   1.000
_cell.angle_alpha   90.00
_cell.angle_beta   90.00
_cell.angle_gamma   90.00
#
_symmetry.space_group_name_H-M   'P 1'
#
loop_
_entity.id
_entity.type
_entity.pdbx_description
1 polymer ?
#
loop_
_entity_poly.entity_id
_entity_poly.type
_entity_poly.pdbx_seq_one_letter_code
_entity_poly.pdbx_strand_id
1 'polypeptide(L)'
;SPQPLAHIAYDASTGNATLSSWAGPSIVSSDGNANASPDALVRIGLRDPSPGAAWTGILTSARALGAEFKKTLVLHADREGRVYGVGFGAEARVDGPAAADDVVDVRVEKVRAGPAPVLNKPVVLDEAGKVKGQQVEEKSFLQKYWWVLALFLVMQLAAGG
;
A
#
# COMPACT_ATOMS: atom_id res chain seq x y z
N SER A 1 6.25 23.81 25.97
CA SER A 1 7.33 23.00 25.36
C SER A 1 6.76 21.64 24.98
N PRO A 2 7.30 20.95 23.96
CA PRO A 2 6.86 19.60 23.64
C PRO A 2 7.18 18.64 24.80
N GLN A 3 6.25 17.75 25.13
CA GLN A 3 6.44 16.69 26.14
C GLN A 3 6.84 15.38 25.45
N PRO A 4 7.85 14.65 25.97
CA PRO A 4 8.18 13.32 25.46
C PRO A 4 7.00 12.36 25.65
N LEU A 5 6.51 11.77 24.56
CA LEU A 5 5.36 10.87 24.57
C LEU A 5 5.76 9.39 24.67
N ALA A 6 6.77 9.00 23.90
CA ALA A 6 7.23 7.61 23.81
C ALA A 6 8.71 7.57 23.43
N HIS A 7 9.38 6.50 23.85
CA HIS A 7 10.69 6.13 23.34
C HIS A 7 10.56 4.82 22.58
N ILE A 8 11.07 4.80 21.34
CA ILE A 8 10.95 3.67 20.42
C ILE A 8 12.35 3.30 19.97
N ALA A 9 12.73 2.04 20.17
CA ALA A 9 13.93 1.48 19.57
C ALA A 9 13.59 1.04 18.15
N TYR A 10 14.32 1.55 17.16
CA TYR A 10 14.11 1.28 15.75
C TYR A 10 15.37 0.75 15.09
N ASP A 11 15.26 -0.35 14.37
CA ASP A 11 16.32 -0.92 13.55
C ASP A 11 15.99 -0.71 12.06
N ALA A 12 16.75 0.16 11.40
CA ALA A 12 16.56 0.49 9.98
C ALA A 12 16.79 -0.72 9.05
N SER A 13 17.71 -1.63 9.42
CA SER A 13 18.10 -2.76 8.60
C SER A 13 16.97 -3.78 8.47
N THR A 14 16.39 -4.17 9.60
CA THR A 14 15.25 -5.10 9.65
C THR A 14 13.92 -4.40 9.42
N GLY A 15 13.83 -3.10 9.72
CA GLY A 15 12.57 -2.37 9.75
C GLY A 15 11.70 -2.69 10.96
N ASN A 16 12.28 -3.31 12.00
CA ASN A 16 11.57 -3.61 13.23
C ASN A 16 11.64 -2.42 14.20
N ALA A 17 10.58 -2.23 14.96
CA ALA A 17 10.53 -1.25 16.04
C ALA A 17 9.89 -1.86 17.28
N THR A 18 10.41 -1.48 18.45
CA THR A 18 9.87 -1.88 19.74
C THR A 18 9.69 -0.66 20.63
N LEU A 19 8.61 -0.66 21.41
CA LEU A 19 8.36 0.38 22.39
C LEU A 19 9.26 0.14 23.61
N SER A 20 10.11 1.11 23.94
CA SER A 20 10.95 1.04 25.15
C SER A 20 10.31 1.74 26.33
N SER A 21 9.57 2.83 26.10
CA SER A 21 8.81 3.51 27.15
C SER A 21 7.63 4.28 26.59
N TRP A 22 6.59 4.41 27.42
CA TRP A 22 5.39 5.18 27.13
C TRP A 22 5.12 6.15 28.28
N ALA A 23 4.84 7.40 27.94
CA ALA A 23 4.47 8.47 28.85
C ALA A 23 3.22 9.17 28.30
N GLY A 24 2.10 8.44 28.30
CA GLY A 24 0.81 8.96 27.84
C GLY A 24 0.39 10.20 28.66
N PRO A 25 -0.19 11.22 28.01
CA PRO A 25 -0.65 12.40 28.73
C PRO A 25 -1.85 12.05 29.61
N SER A 26 -1.87 12.54 30.85
CA SER A 26 -3.06 12.53 31.69
C SER A 26 -4.06 13.56 31.16
N ILE A 27 -5.07 13.09 30.44
CA ILE A 27 -6.10 13.94 29.80
C ILE A 27 -7.18 14.37 30.82
N VAL A 28 -7.10 13.80 32.02
CA VAL A 28 -7.96 14.12 33.16
C VAL A 28 -7.12 14.89 34.18
N SER A 29 -7.33 16.20 34.26
CA SER A 29 -6.84 17.03 35.37
C SER A 29 -7.60 16.64 36.64
N SER A 30 -6.92 16.03 37.62
CA SER A 30 -7.46 15.75 38.97
C SER A 30 -7.58 17.01 39.85
N ASP A 31 -7.16 18.15 39.30
CA ASP A 31 -7.00 19.46 39.95
C ASP A 31 -7.98 20.53 39.41
N GLY A 32 -8.99 20.14 38.61
CA GLY A 32 -10.05 21.05 38.13
C GLY A 32 -9.57 22.12 37.15
N ASN A 33 -8.27 22.18 36.85
CA ASN A 33 -7.67 23.04 35.84
C ASN A 33 -7.45 22.25 34.55
N ALA A 34 -8.56 21.94 33.86
CA ALA A 34 -8.55 21.19 32.61
C ALA A 34 -7.89 22.00 31.49
N ASN A 35 -6.61 21.77 31.21
CA ASN A 35 -5.92 22.46 30.11
C ASN A 35 -6.16 21.86 28.72
N ALA A 36 -6.91 20.76 28.60
CA ALA A 36 -7.39 20.29 27.31
C ALA A 36 -8.72 19.54 27.45
N SER A 37 -9.75 19.99 26.73
CA SER A 37 -10.95 19.19 26.49
C SER A 37 -10.54 17.81 25.92
N PRO A 38 -11.22 16.71 26.26
CA PRO A 38 -10.96 15.41 25.61
C PRO A 38 -11.11 15.48 24.07
N ASP A 39 -11.88 16.46 23.57
CA ASP A 39 -12.06 16.72 22.14
C ASP A 39 -11.02 17.70 21.56
N ALA A 40 -10.07 18.18 22.38
CA ALA A 40 -9.00 19.05 21.90
C ALA A 40 -8.06 18.30 20.95
N LEU A 41 -7.52 19.02 19.98
CA LEU A 41 -6.56 18.48 19.02
C LEU A 41 -5.13 18.65 19.55
N VAL A 42 -4.40 17.54 19.61
CA VAL A 42 -3.00 17.49 20.04
C VAL A 42 -2.09 17.12 18.88
N ARG A 43 -0.87 17.68 18.90
CA ARG A 43 0.16 17.41 17.91
C ARG A 43 1.07 16.30 18.41
N ILE A 44 1.24 15.26 17.62
CA ILE A 44 2.22 14.19 17.86
C ILE A 44 3.20 14.23 16.72
N GLY A 45 4.50 14.26 16.99
CA GLY A 45 5.49 14.36 15.94
C GLY A 45 6.88 13.97 16.38
N LEU A 46 7.72 13.77 15.39
CA LEU A 46 9.14 13.51 15.53
C LEU A 46 9.88 14.83 15.42
N ARG A 47 10.90 14.99 16.26
CA ARG A 47 11.86 16.07 16.15
C ARG A 47 13.20 15.45 15.85
N ASP A 48 13.74 15.73 14.68
CA ASP A 48 15.12 15.38 14.35
C ASP A 48 16.05 16.21 15.27
N PRO A 49 17.01 15.57 15.96
CA PRO A 49 17.96 16.27 16.84
C PRO A 49 18.93 17.18 16.09
N SER A 50 19.02 17.08 14.77
CA SER A 50 19.92 17.89 13.95
C SER A 50 19.54 19.38 14.01
N PRO A 51 20.52 20.29 14.12
CA PRO A 51 20.26 21.72 14.22
C PRO A 51 19.53 22.23 12.96
N GLY A 52 18.38 22.88 13.16
CA GLY A 52 17.55 23.42 12.07
C GLY A 52 16.61 22.42 11.39
N ALA A 53 16.54 21.17 11.86
CA ALA A 53 15.64 20.19 11.27
C ALA A 53 14.17 20.53 11.56
N ALA A 54 13.32 20.34 10.54
CA ALA A 54 11.90 20.58 10.63
C ALA A 54 11.21 19.54 11.52
N TRP A 55 10.20 19.98 12.27
CA TRP A 55 9.30 19.07 12.97
C TRP A 55 8.36 18.42 11.96
N THR A 56 8.18 17.11 12.06
CA THR A 56 7.20 16.37 11.24
C THR A 56 6.25 15.62 12.16
N GLY A 57 4.95 15.74 11.91
CA GLY A 57 3.97 15.07 12.73
C GLY A 57 2.55 15.18 12.22
N ILE A 58 1.63 14.77 13.07
CA ILE A 58 0.21 14.63 12.83
C ILE A 58 -0.60 15.30 13.92
N LEU A 59 -1.89 15.41 13.68
CA LEU A 59 -2.88 15.91 14.61
C LEU A 59 -3.85 14.78 14.97
N THR A 60 -4.14 14.61 16.26
CA THR A 60 -5.14 13.64 16.74
C THR A 60 -5.95 14.24 17.89
N SER A 61 -7.08 13.64 18.24
CA SER A 61 -7.83 14.07 19.43
C SER A 61 -7.09 13.66 20.70
N ALA A 62 -7.19 14.49 21.74
CA ALA A 62 -6.63 14.16 23.04
C ALA A 62 -7.21 12.83 23.52
N ARG A 63 -8.54 12.65 23.49
CA ARG A 63 -9.24 11.41 23.88
C ARG A 63 -8.62 10.14 23.31
N ALA A 64 -8.10 10.15 22.08
CA ALA A 64 -7.47 8.99 21.46
C ALA A 64 -6.20 8.50 22.19
N LEU A 65 -5.60 9.33 23.04
CA LEU A 65 -4.49 9.01 23.93
C LEU A 65 -4.94 8.47 25.30
N GLY A 66 -6.24 8.39 25.57
CA GLY A 66 -6.78 7.88 26.83
C GLY A 66 -6.66 6.36 26.99
N ALA A 67 -6.74 5.88 28.23
CA ALA A 67 -6.58 4.47 28.60
C ALA A 67 -7.71 3.55 28.07
N GLU A 68 -8.76 4.12 27.50
CA GLU A 68 -9.84 3.38 26.84
C GLU A 68 -9.50 2.95 25.40
N PHE A 69 -8.40 3.47 24.82
CA PHE A 69 -7.96 3.15 23.47
C PHE A 69 -6.68 2.33 23.43
N LYS A 70 -6.70 1.27 22.61
CA LYS A 70 -5.49 0.62 22.09
C LYS A 70 -4.82 1.54 21.08
N LYS A 71 -3.57 1.87 21.34
CA LYS A 71 -2.80 2.85 20.56
C LYS A 71 -1.85 2.13 19.62
N THR A 72 -1.73 2.60 18.39
CA THR A 72 -0.74 2.11 17.43
C THR A 72 0.07 3.28 16.93
N LEU A 73 1.35 3.33 17.30
CA LEU A 73 2.32 4.28 16.75
C LEU A 73 2.87 3.71 15.45
N VAL A 74 2.74 4.47 14.36
CA VAL A 74 3.24 4.06 13.04
C VAL A 74 4.44 4.91 12.69
N LEU A 75 5.59 4.30 12.41
CA LEU A 75 6.76 4.98 11.87
C LEU A 75 6.78 4.79 10.36
N HIS A 76 6.77 5.90 9.62
CA HIS A 76 6.90 5.86 8.16
C HIS A 76 8.37 6.03 7.79
N ALA A 77 8.91 5.04 7.09
CA ALA A 77 10.31 4.99 6.69
C ALA A 77 10.47 4.96 5.17
N ASP A 78 11.47 5.65 4.65
CA ASP A 78 11.81 5.66 3.23
C ASP A 78 12.46 4.33 2.78
N ARG A 79 12.91 4.27 1.52
CA ARG A 79 13.53 3.05 0.97
C ARG A 79 14.87 2.74 1.64
N GLU A 80 15.55 3.78 2.12
CA GLU A 80 16.82 3.73 2.83
C GLU A 80 16.63 3.40 4.33
N GLY A 81 15.38 3.31 4.81
CA GLY A 81 15.05 3.04 6.20
C GLY A 81 15.13 4.26 7.11
N ARG A 82 15.23 5.47 6.56
CA ARG A 82 15.16 6.70 7.36
C ARG A 82 13.71 7.02 7.67
N VAL A 83 13.43 7.24 8.94
CA VAL A 83 12.09 7.64 9.39
C VAL A 83 11.86 9.09 8.99
N TYR A 84 10.80 9.35 8.22
CA TYR A 84 10.44 10.69 7.77
C TYR A 84 9.12 11.19 8.36
N GLY A 85 8.32 10.31 8.98
CA GLY A 85 7.01 10.67 9.50
C GLY A 85 6.51 9.71 10.57
N VAL A 86 5.44 10.13 11.23
CA VAL A 86 4.74 9.36 12.26
C VAL A 86 3.24 9.35 11.99
N GLY A 87 2.61 8.22 12.24
CA GLY A 87 1.17 8.02 12.27
C GLY A 87 0.70 7.58 13.64
N PHE A 88 -0.59 7.73 13.91
CA PHE A 88 -1.22 7.31 15.16
C PHE A 88 -2.59 6.70 14.87
N GLY A 89 -2.78 5.47 15.31
CA GLY A 89 -4.07 4.78 15.32
C GLY A 89 -4.58 4.63 16.73
N ALA A 90 -5.89 4.76 16.91
CA ALA A 90 -6.57 4.50 18.17
C ALA A 90 -7.80 3.62 17.90
N GLU A 91 -7.91 2.53 18.64
CA GLU A 91 -9.02 1.59 18.56
C GLU A 91 -9.64 1.41 19.94
N ALA A 92 -10.96 1.55 20.03
CA ALA A 92 -11.66 1.41 21.31
C ALA A 92 -11.48 -0.02 21.85
N ARG A 93 -11.13 -0.15 23.13
CA ARG A 93 -11.05 -1.46 23.77
C ARG A 93 -12.46 -1.96 24.08
N VAL A 94 -12.78 -3.16 23.62
CA VAL A 94 -14.10 -3.80 23.81
C VAL A 94 -14.23 -4.40 25.23
N ASP A 95 -13.11 -4.84 25.81
CA ASP A 95 -13.09 -5.49 27.13
C ASP A 95 -11.98 -4.92 28.03
N GLY A 96 -12.36 -4.41 29.19
CA GLY A 96 -11.43 -4.11 30.28
C GLY A 96 -11.81 -2.86 31.09
N PRO A 97 -11.65 -2.87 32.43
CA PRO A 97 -11.83 -1.68 33.24
C PRO A 97 -10.85 -0.59 32.78
N ALA A 98 -11.26 0.68 32.84
CA ALA A 98 -10.48 1.87 32.49
C ALA A 98 -9.17 2.08 33.31
N ALA A 99 -8.75 1.06 34.08
CA ALA A 99 -7.61 1.03 34.98
C ALA A 99 -6.51 0.03 34.54
N ALA A 100 -6.63 -0.61 33.38
CA ALA A 100 -5.54 -1.42 32.82
C ALA A 100 -4.48 -0.52 32.17
N ASP A 101 -3.21 -0.90 32.30
CA ASP A 101 -2.07 -0.21 31.71
C ASP A 101 -2.29 0.12 30.22
N ASP A 102 -1.67 1.20 29.76
CA ASP A 102 -1.72 1.60 28.36
C ASP A 102 -1.14 0.53 27.43
N VAL A 103 -2.00 -0.12 26.63
CA VAL A 103 -1.56 -0.98 25.51
C VAL A 103 -1.22 -0.14 24.28
N VAL A 104 0.07 -0.10 23.96
CA VAL A 104 0.62 0.66 22.84
C VAL A 104 1.45 -0.27 21.94
N ASP A 105 1.02 -0.40 20.68
CA ASP A 105 1.75 -1.13 19.66
C ASP A 105 2.58 -0.16 18.82
N VAL A 106 3.71 -0.64 18.28
CA VAL A 106 4.52 0.10 17.31
C VAL A 106 4.55 -0.68 16.00
N ARG A 107 4.33 0.02 14.89
CA ARG A 107 4.42 -0.51 13.53
C ARG A 107 5.36 0.34 12.69
N VAL A 108 6.01 -0.29 11.74
CA VAL A 108 6.85 0.39 10.75
C VAL A 108 6.28 0.14 9.37
N GLU A 109 6.01 1.23 8.66
CA GLU A 109 5.57 1.20 7.27
C GLU A 109 6.69 1.73 6.38
N LYS A 110 7.32 0.81 5.63
CA LYS A 110 8.33 1.16 4.62
C LYS A 110 7.63 1.49 3.30
N VAL A 111 8.14 2.50 2.60
CA VAL A 111 7.69 2.84 1.24
C VAL A 111 7.85 1.63 0.32
N ARG A 112 6.75 1.18 -0.28
CA ARG A 112 6.75 0.11 -1.29
C ARG A 112 6.57 0.70 -2.69
N ALA A 113 7.17 0.08 -3.69
CA ALA A 113 6.88 0.42 -5.07
C ALA A 113 5.40 0.10 -5.37
N GLY A 114 4.69 1.08 -5.93
CA GLY A 114 3.32 0.87 -6.39
C GLY A 114 3.28 -0.05 -7.61
N PRO A 115 2.08 -0.53 -8.00
CA PRO A 115 1.91 -1.28 -9.23
C PRO A 115 2.41 -0.49 -10.44
N ALA A 116 3.27 -1.10 -11.26
CA ALA A 116 3.69 -0.51 -12.52
C ALA A 116 2.56 -0.65 -13.56
N PRO A 117 2.32 0.36 -14.40
CA PRO A 117 1.33 0.25 -15.47
C PRO A 117 1.73 -0.83 -16.46
N VAL A 118 0.78 -1.68 -16.84
CA VAL A 118 0.98 -2.66 -17.92
C VAL A 118 0.80 -1.93 -19.25
N LEU A 119 1.91 -1.63 -19.90
CA LEU A 119 1.90 -1.09 -21.26
C LEU A 119 1.69 -2.24 -22.25
N ASN A 120 0.81 -2.03 -23.23
CA ASN A 120 0.69 -2.95 -24.36
C ASN A 120 2.05 -3.06 -25.05
N LYS A 121 2.47 -4.29 -25.38
CA LYS A 121 3.71 -4.51 -26.13
C LYS A 121 3.60 -3.79 -27.48
N PRO A 122 4.68 -3.13 -27.95
CA PRO A 122 4.66 -2.48 -29.26
C PRO A 122 4.34 -3.52 -30.35
N VAL A 123 3.35 -3.20 -31.17
CA VAL A 123 3.02 -4.00 -32.35
C VAL A 123 4.12 -3.79 -33.37
N VAL A 124 4.98 -4.78 -33.56
CA VAL A 124 6.03 -4.73 -34.58
C VAL A 124 5.38 -5.02 -35.93
N LEU A 125 5.28 -3.98 -36.76
CA LEU A 125 4.81 -4.09 -38.13
C LEU A 125 5.97 -4.50 -39.04
N ASP A 126 5.66 -5.23 -40.11
CA ASP A 126 6.59 -5.44 -41.23
C ASP A 126 6.61 -4.22 -42.16
N GLU A 127 7.48 -4.25 -43.19
CA GLU A 127 7.62 -3.16 -44.18
C GLU A 127 6.31 -2.85 -44.94
N ALA A 128 5.36 -3.78 -44.95
CA ALA A 128 4.04 -3.64 -45.56
C ALA A 128 2.95 -3.14 -44.57
N GLY A 129 3.33 -2.83 -43.33
CA GLY A 129 2.41 -2.33 -42.31
C GLY A 129 1.49 -3.40 -41.72
N LYS A 130 1.83 -4.69 -41.84
CA LYS A 130 1.08 -5.82 -41.27
C LYS A 130 1.77 -6.35 -40.02
N VAL A 131 0.97 -6.98 -39.15
CA VAL A 131 1.49 -7.57 -37.91
C VAL A 131 2.34 -8.79 -38.27
N LYS A 132 3.62 -8.76 -37.89
CA LYS A 132 4.57 -9.84 -38.14
C LYS A 132 4.04 -11.14 -37.47
N GLY A 133 3.71 -12.15 -38.26
CA GLY A 133 3.13 -13.42 -37.77
C GLY A 133 1.66 -13.66 -38.14
N GLN A 134 1.00 -12.70 -38.79
CA GLN A 134 -0.24 -12.97 -39.52
C GLN A 134 0.12 -13.72 -40.81
N GLN A 135 0.41 -15.01 -40.69
CA GLN A 135 0.50 -15.90 -41.84
C GLN A 135 -0.85 -15.82 -42.54
N VAL A 136 -0.87 -15.18 -43.71
CA VAL A 136 -2.03 -15.21 -44.60
C VAL A 136 -2.21 -16.68 -44.93
N GLU A 137 -3.18 -17.32 -44.28
CA GLU A 137 -3.48 -18.72 -44.46
C GLU A 137 -3.88 -18.92 -45.93
N GLU A 138 -2.92 -19.34 -46.76
CA GLU A 138 -3.18 -19.64 -48.15
C GLU A 138 -4.18 -20.80 -48.17
N LYS A 139 -5.39 -20.52 -48.65
CA LYS A 139 -6.44 -21.54 -48.79
C LYS A 139 -5.85 -22.77 -49.46
N SER A 140 -5.96 -23.92 -48.79
CA SER A 140 -5.40 -25.19 -49.27
C SER A 140 -5.85 -25.47 -50.71
N PHE A 141 -4.99 -26.11 -51.50
CA PHE A 141 -5.26 -26.47 -52.89
C PHE A 141 -6.60 -27.19 -53.05
N LEU A 142 -6.92 -28.10 -52.13
CA LEU A 142 -8.23 -28.79 -52.10
C LEU A 142 -9.38 -27.80 -51.91
N GLN A 143 -9.24 -26.81 -51.04
CA GLN A 143 -10.25 -25.77 -50.83
C GLN A 143 -10.47 -24.91 -52.09
N LYS A 144 -9.44 -24.70 -52.91
CA LYS A 144 -9.51 -23.93 -54.16
C LYS A 144 -10.05 -24.74 -55.34
N TYR A 145 -9.75 -26.04 -55.40
CA TYR A 145 -9.99 -26.89 -56.58
C TYR A 145 -10.90 -28.09 -56.34
N TRP A 146 -11.58 -28.20 -55.18
CA TRP A 146 -12.49 -29.35 -54.90
C TRP A 146 -13.60 -29.50 -55.94
N TRP A 147 -14.13 -28.40 -56.47
CA TRP A 147 -15.18 -28.43 -57.49
C TRP A 147 -14.67 -28.98 -58.83
N VAL A 148 -13.38 -28.78 -59.16
CA VAL A 148 -12.75 -29.38 -60.35
C VAL A 148 -12.69 -30.89 -60.20
N LEU A 149 -12.29 -31.36 -59.02
CA LEU A 149 -12.25 -32.80 -58.72
C LEU A 149 -13.65 -33.41 -58.79
N ALA A 150 -14.67 -32.73 -58.25
CA ALA A 150 -16.06 -33.18 -58.35
C ALA A 150 -16.55 -33.25 -59.80
N LEU A 151 -16.27 -32.21 -60.61
CA LEU A 151 -16.65 -32.18 -62.03
C LEU A 151 -15.96 -33.29 -62.83
N PHE A 152 -14.67 -33.52 -62.59
CA PHE A 152 -13.90 -34.59 -63.22
C PHE A 152 -14.50 -35.98 -62.93
N LEU A 153 -14.91 -36.22 -61.68
CA LEU A 153 -15.52 -37.49 -61.27
C LEU A 153 -16.87 -37.76 -61.96
N VAL A 154 -17.71 -36.72 -62.08
CA VAL A 154 -18.99 -36.80 -62.78
C VAL A 154 -18.78 -37.10 -64.26
N MET A 155 -17.78 -36.47 -64.89
CA MET A 155 -17.48 -36.70 -66.31
C MET A 155 -16.99 -38.13 -66.58
N GLN A 156 -16.22 -38.73 -65.66
CA GLN A 156 -15.79 -40.12 -65.78
C GLN A 156 -16.95 -41.11 -65.68
N LEU A 157 -17.93 -40.87 -64.82
CA LEU A 157 -19.12 -41.71 -64.71
C LEU A 157 -20.05 -41.55 -65.92
N ALA A 158 -20.13 -40.35 -66.49
CA ALA A 158 -20.97 -40.07 -67.65
C ALA A 158 -20.38 -40.59 -68.97
N ALA A 159 -19.05 -40.65 -69.10
CA ALA A 159 -18.36 -41.15 -70.29
C ALA A 159 -18.00 -42.65 -70.24
N GLY A 160 -18.11 -43.28 -69.05
CA GLY A 160 -17.78 -44.69 -68.80
C GLY A 160 -18.97 -45.64 -68.71
N GLY A 161 -20.15 -45.21 -69.20
CA GLY A 161 -21.37 -46.02 -69.31
C GLY A 161 -21.73 -46.31 -70.76
#